data_AF-A0A5L8JRP1-F1
#
_entry.id   AF-A0A5L8JRP1-F1
#
_cell.length_a   1.000
_cell.length_b   1.000
_cell.length_c   1.000
_cell.angle_alpha   90.00
_cell.angle_beta   90.00
_cell.angle_gamma   90.00
#
_symmetry.space_group_name_H-M   'P 1'
#
loop_
_entity.id
_entity.type
_entity.pdbx_description
1 polymer ?
#
loop_
_entity_poly.entity_id
_entity_poly.type
_entity_poly.pdbx_seq_one_letter_code
_entity_poly.pdbx_strand_id
1 'polypeptide(L)'
;MKDRRSFVKVAYGAMAFSAAPINLFAQDENILADKTLSKDEIYNILNSVSKHLFPIITQLNIDVLSYLKIIISHSKVSIGAKNFIVNGVIWLNDVSIKQYESDYLSLSDKKQNDLLEIVSKDEEWGESWIYDMLVFCSEAVFSDPIYGANTDENGWKWISHETGLPQPKTPFL
;
A
#
# COMPACT_ATOMS: atom_id res chain seq x y z
N MET A 1 -1.31 26.71 26.27
CA MET A 1 -1.42 26.40 24.83
C MET A 1 -1.53 24.88 24.74
N LYS A 2 -2.73 24.39 24.43
CA LYS A 2 -3.17 23.01 24.64
C LYS A 2 -2.71 22.08 23.51
N ASP A 3 -2.37 20.86 23.90
CA ASP A 3 -2.08 19.68 23.09
C ASP A 3 -3.03 19.51 21.89
N ARG A 4 -2.44 19.35 20.69
CA ARG A 4 -3.17 19.03 19.45
C ARG A 4 -3.33 17.51 19.25
N ARG A 5 -3.27 16.71 20.31
CA ARG A 5 -3.34 15.23 20.28
C ARG A 5 -4.61 14.65 20.90
N SER A 6 -5.68 15.42 21.00
CA SER A 6 -6.99 14.91 21.42
C SER A 6 -8.02 14.99 20.29
N PHE A 7 -8.03 14.00 19.40
CA PHE A 7 -9.12 13.62 18.48
C PHE A 7 -8.52 12.43 17.69
N VAL A 8 -8.86 11.17 17.90
CA VAL A 8 -10.18 10.52 17.88
C VAL A 8 -10.19 9.39 18.92
N LYS A 9 -11.07 9.49 19.93
CA LYS A 9 -11.60 8.32 20.66
C LYS A 9 -13.04 8.16 20.19
N VAL A 10 -13.28 7.27 19.23
CA VAL A 10 -14.63 6.78 18.94
C VAL A 10 -14.56 5.27 18.67
N ALA A 11 -15.17 4.56 19.63
CA ALA A 11 -15.79 3.24 19.61
C ALA A 11 -15.55 2.31 18.42
N TYR A 12 -14.84 1.21 18.67
CA TYR A 12 -15.33 -0.11 18.29
C TYR A 12 -15.60 -0.90 19.58
N GLY A 13 -16.84 -1.35 19.69
CA GLY A 13 -17.42 -1.92 20.90
C GLY A 13 -16.78 -3.23 21.35
N ALA A 14 -17.15 -3.63 22.55
CA ALA A 14 -16.73 -4.85 23.22
C ALA A 14 -16.83 -6.09 22.31
N MET A 15 -15.69 -6.55 21.80
CA MET A 15 -15.51 -7.98 21.53
C MET A 15 -14.94 -8.59 22.80
N ALA A 16 -15.72 -9.46 23.45
CA ALA A 16 -15.22 -10.33 24.49
C ALA A 16 -14.27 -11.35 23.86
N PHE A 17 -12.99 -11.00 23.73
CA PHE A 17 -11.96 -11.97 23.40
C PHE A 17 -11.67 -12.79 24.66
N SER A 18 -12.01 -14.08 24.60
CA SER A 18 -11.46 -15.08 25.51
C SER A 18 -9.94 -14.89 25.57
N ALA A 19 -9.40 -14.74 26.79
CA ALA A 19 -7.97 -14.59 27.01
C ALA A 19 -7.24 -15.89 26.63
N ALA A 20 -6.85 -16.00 25.36
CA ALA A 20 -5.76 -16.87 24.96
C ALA A 20 -4.44 -16.10 25.17
N PRO A 21 -3.38 -16.72 25.71
CA PRO A 21 -2.10 -16.05 25.86
C PRO A 21 -1.57 -15.68 24.47
N ILE A 22 -1.52 -14.37 24.19
CA ILE A 22 -0.80 -13.85 23.03
C ILE A 22 0.68 -14.16 23.29
N ASN A 23 1.22 -15.14 22.56
CA ASN A 23 2.65 -15.35 22.50
C ASN A 23 3.29 -14.08 21.94
N LEU A 24 3.86 -13.27 22.84
CA LEU A 24 4.52 -12.00 22.57
C LEU A 24 5.94 -12.19 22.00
N PHE A 25 6.11 -13.22 21.17
CA PHE A 25 7.32 -13.43 20.39
C PHE A 25 6.99 -13.01 18.97
N ALA A 26 7.40 -11.78 18.63
CA ALA A 26 7.47 -11.34 17.25
C ALA A 26 8.38 -12.33 16.51
N GLN A 27 7.78 -13.28 15.79
CA GLN A 27 8.49 -13.98 14.75
C GLN A 27 8.91 -12.93 13.72
N ASP A 28 10.17 -12.94 13.31
CA ASP A 28 10.57 -12.35 12.04
C ASP A 28 9.86 -13.14 10.93
N GLU A 29 8.57 -12.87 10.74
CA GLU A 29 7.81 -13.38 9.62
C GLU A 29 8.36 -12.68 8.38
N ASN A 30 9.06 -13.45 7.54
CA ASN A 30 9.26 -13.04 6.17
C ASN A 30 7.90 -13.09 5.48
N ILE A 31 7.18 -11.96 5.48
CA ILE A 31 5.78 -11.82 5.01
C ILE A 31 5.60 -12.28 3.55
N LEU A 32 6.68 -12.27 2.79
CA LEU A 32 6.71 -12.65 1.37
C LEU A 32 7.10 -14.12 1.18
N ALA A 33 7.56 -14.82 2.23
CA ALA A 33 7.84 -16.23 2.17
C ALA A 33 6.54 -17.05 2.19
N ASP A 34 6.56 -18.19 1.51
CA ASP A 34 5.46 -19.17 1.49
C ASP A 34 4.12 -18.63 0.96
N LYS A 35 4.16 -17.58 0.13
CA LYS A 35 3.01 -17.07 -0.61
C LYS A 35 2.85 -17.83 -1.93
N THR A 36 1.61 -17.90 -2.42
CA THR A 36 1.28 -18.53 -3.71
C THR A 36 1.96 -17.84 -4.89
N LEU A 37 2.17 -16.53 -4.78
CA LEU A 37 2.92 -15.70 -5.71
C LEU A 37 4.35 -15.51 -5.22
N SER A 38 5.31 -15.50 -6.15
CA SER A 38 6.68 -15.11 -5.83
C SER A 38 6.77 -13.64 -5.41
N LYS A 39 7.85 -13.30 -4.70
CA LYS A 39 8.15 -11.94 -4.27
C LYS A 39 8.16 -10.94 -5.45
N ASP A 40 8.71 -11.35 -6.59
CA ASP A 40 8.79 -10.48 -7.77
C ASP A 40 7.41 -10.28 -8.40
N GLU A 41 6.58 -11.31 -8.47
CA GLU A 41 5.19 -11.20 -8.92
C GLU A 41 4.38 -10.24 -8.03
N ILE A 42 4.52 -10.35 -6.70
CA ILE A 42 3.84 -9.46 -5.77
C ILE A 42 4.21 -7.99 -6.05
N TYR A 43 5.50 -7.70 -6.19
CA TYR A 43 5.97 -6.35 -6.47
C TYR A 43 5.57 -5.85 -7.85
N ASN A 44 5.56 -6.71 -8.86
CA ASN A 44 5.11 -6.35 -10.20
C ASN A 44 3.61 -6.02 -10.22
N ILE A 45 2.78 -6.78 -9.49
CA ILE A 45 1.36 -6.47 -9.34
C ILE A 45 1.16 -5.14 -8.61
N LEU A 46 1.84 -4.91 -7.47
CA LEU A 46 1.76 -3.62 -6.76
C LEU A 46 2.10 -2.45 -7.67
N ASN A 47 3.19 -2.54 -8.44
CA ASN A 47 3.60 -1.50 -9.38
C ASN A 47 2.55 -1.26 -10.47
N SER A 48 1.99 -2.34 -11.03
CA SER A 48 0.93 -2.27 -12.04
C SER A 48 -0.32 -1.59 -11.48
N VAL A 49 -0.78 -2.02 -10.30
CA VAL A 49 -1.94 -1.46 -9.61
C VAL A 49 -1.74 0.01 -9.29
N SER A 50 -0.59 0.40 -8.74
CA SER A 50 -0.29 1.82 -8.46
C SER A 50 -0.40 2.70 -9.70
N LYS A 51 0.05 2.22 -10.87
CA LYS A 51 -0.05 2.96 -12.14
C LYS A 51 -1.47 3.10 -12.65
N HIS A 52 -2.32 2.09 -12.44
CA HIS A 52 -3.75 2.18 -12.77
C HIS A 52 -4.49 3.10 -11.81
N LEU A 53 -4.26 2.98 -10.51
CA LEU A 53 -4.97 3.75 -9.48
C LEU A 53 -4.57 5.23 -9.48
N PHE A 54 -3.30 5.55 -9.77
CA PHE A 54 -2.85 6.93 -9.81
C PHE A 54 -1.98 7.24 -11.04
N PRO A 55 -2.59 7.38 -12.24
CA PRO A 55 -1.85 7.48 -13.51
C PRO A 55 -0.83 8.62 -13.61
N ILE A 56 -0.99 9.67 -12.81
CA ILE A 56 -0.05 10.80 -12.75
C ILE A 56 1.37 10.37 -12.38
N ILE A 57 1.55 9.27 -11.62
CA ILE A 57 2.87 8.79 -11.18
C ILE A 57 3.77 8.44 -12.37
N THR A 58 3.19 7.98 -13.48
CA THR A 58 3.93 7.66 -14.71
C THR A 58 4.39 8.94 -15.41
N GLN A 59 3.52 9.96 -15.46
CA GLN A 59 3.85 11.25 -16.07
C GLN A 59 4.91 12.01 -15.28
N LEU A 60 4.87 11.91 -13.95
CA LEU A 60 5.82 12.53 -13.03
C LEU A 60 7.09 11.70 -12.81
N ASN A 61 7.18 10.49 -13.38
CA ASN A 61 8.29 9.55 -13.19
C ASN A 61 8.57 9.27 -11.69
N ILE A 62 7.54 8.96 -10.92
CA ILE A 62 7.64 8.70 -9.47
C ILE A 62 7.64 7.19 -9.22
N ASP A 63 8.64 6.70 -8.48
CA ASP A 63 8.78 5.28 -8.12
C ASP A 63 8.00 4.92 -6.85
N VAL A 64 6.69 4.75 -6.99
CA VAL A 64 5.81 4.32 -5.88
C VAL A 64 6.20 2.94 -5.34
N LEU A 65 6.75 2.05 -6.17
CA LEU A 65 7.13 0.70 -5.74
C LEU A 65 8.26 0.76 -4.70
N SER A 66 9.21 1.68 -4.85
CA SER A 66 10.27 1.87 -3.84
C SER A 66 9.71 2.28 -2.48
N TYR A 67 8.69 3.14 -2.44
CA TYR A 67 8.00 3.48 -1.19
C TYR A 67 7.29 2.27 -0.58
N LEU A 68 6.52 1.52 -1.37
CA LEU A 68 5.81 0.32 -0.89
C LEU A 68 6.77 -0.75 -0.35
N LYS A 69 7.95 -0.92 -0.97
CA LYS A 69 9.01 -1.81 -0.45
C LYS A 69 9.50 -1.38 0.93
N ILE A 70 9.62 -0.08 1.17
CA ILE A 70 9.93 0.44 2.51
C ILE A 70 8.80 0.10 3.47
N ILE A 71 7.54 0.39 3.14
CA ILE A 71 6.39 0.09 4.02
C ILE A 71 6.33 -1.40 4.39
N ILE A 72 6.52 -2.30 3.43
CA ILE A 72 6.49 -3.75 3.65
C ILE A 72 7.66 -4.23 4.53
N SER A 73 8.83 -3.58 4.45
CA SER A 73 10.03 -3.99 5.21
C SER A 73 10.19 -3.27 6.55
N HIS A 74 9.58 -2.11 6.75
CA HIS A 74 9.88 -1.25 7.89
C HIS A 74 9.38 -1.84 9.22
N SER A 75 10.20 -1.81 10.27
CA SER A 75 9.90 -2.46 11.55
C SER A 75 8.74 -1.84 12.33
N LYS A 76 8.45 -0.54 12.15
CA LYS A 76 7.32 0.12 12.83
C LYS A 76 5.98 -0.02 12.11
N VAL A 77 5.97 -0.51 10.87
CA VAL A 77 4.71 -0.84 10.19
C VAL A 77 4.20 -2.16 10.76
N SER A 78 2.93 -2.21 11.15
CA SER A 78 2.35 -3.39 11.79
C SER A 78 2.33 -4.59 10.84
N ILE A 79 2.52 -5.79 11.39
CA ILE A 79 2.43 -7.04 10.62
C ILE A 79 1.08 -7.18 9.90
N GLY A 80 -0.01 -6.74 10.55
CA GLY A 80 -1.35 -6.73 9.97
C GLY A 80 -1.46 -5.86 8.73
N ALA A 81 -0.92 -4.64 8.76
CA ALA A 81 -0.94 -3.74 7.59
C ALA A 81 -0.11 -4.31 6.44
N LYS A 82 1.08 -4.84 6.73
CA LYS A 82 1.93 -5.48 5.71
C LYS A 82 1.25 -6.69 5.08
N ASN A 83 0.64 -7.54 5.90
CA ASN A 83 -0.14 -8.68 5.42
C ASN A 83 -1.34 -8.23 4.59
N PHE A 84 -2.02 -7.14 4.95
CA PHE A 84 -3.15 -6.62 4.17
C PHE A 84 -2.71 -6.19 2.77
N ILE A 85 -1.59 -5.46 2.65
CA ILE A 85 -1.02 -5.06 1.35
C ILE A 85 -0.71 -6.28 0.50
N VAL A 86 0.03 -7.26 1.06
CA VAL A 86 0.50 -8.44 0.32
C VAL A 86 -0.64 -9.39 -0.02
N ASN A 87 -1.57 -9.62 0.91
CA ASN A 87 -2.69 -10.51 0.66
C ASN A 87 -3.66 -9.92 -0.38
N GLY A 88 -3.89 -8.61 -0.40
CA GLY A 88 -4.72 -8.00 -1.44
C GLY A 88 -4.18 -8.19 -2.85
N VAL A 89 -2.86 -8.27 -3.02
CA VAL A 89 -2.24 -8.66 -4.31
C VAL A 89 -2.58 -10.10 -4.69
N ILE A 90 -2.50 -11.02 -3.73
CA ILE A 90 -2.81 -12.44 -3.95
C ILE A 90 -4.29 -12.60 -4.29
N TRP A 91 -5.17 -11.97 -3.51
CA TRP A 91 -6.61 -12.00 -3.74
C TRP A 91 -6.99 -11.37 -5.08
N LEU A 92 -6.36 -10.25 -5.47
CA LEU A 92 -6.54 -9.67 -6.80
C LEU A 92 -6.19 -10.66 -7.91
N ASN A 93 -5.09 -11.39 -7.78
CA ASN A 93 -4.72 -12.42 -8.76
C ASN A 93 -5.73 -13.57 -8.78
N ASP A 94 -6.23 -14.01 -7.61
CA ASP A 94 -7.26 -15.04 -7.53
C ASP A 94 -8.57 -14.61 -8.22
N VAL A 95 -8.99 -13.35 -8.04
CA VAL A 95 -10.17 -12.80 -8.72
C VAL A 95 -9.91 -12.71 -10.23
N SER A 96 -8.70 -12.33 -10.65
CA SER A 96 -8.31 -12.36 -12.08
C SER A 96 -8.46 -13.75 -12.68
N ILE A 97 -7.96 -14.78 -12.01
CA ILE A 97 -8.06 -16.17 -12.47
C ILE A 97 -9.53 -16.61 -12.54
N LYS A 98 -10.35 -16.26 -11.54
CA LYS A 98 -11.78 -16.59 -11.53
C LYS A 98 -12.56 -15.89 -12.66
N GLN A 99 -12.26 -14.61 -12.92
CA GLN A 99 -13.02 -13.77 -13.85
C GLN A 99 -12.58 -13.95 -15.31
N TYR A 100 -11.29 -14.19 -15.53
CA TYR A 100 -10.67 -14.16 -16.86
C TYR A 100 -9.82 -15.38 -17.20
N GLU A 101 -9.74 -16.39 -16.31
CA GLU A 101 -8.93 -17.60 -16.49
C GLU A 101 -7.45 -17.28 -16.80
N SER A 102 -6.94 -16.19 -16.23
CA SER A 102 -5.57 -15.71 -16.46
C SER A 102 -5.07 -14.93 -15.26
N ASP A 103 -3.77 -15.00 -15.01
CA ASP A 103 -3.10 -14.16 -14.00
C ASP A 103 -3.26 -12.68 -14.31
N TYR A 104 -3.28 -11.85 -13.26
CA TYR A 104 -3.50 -10.40 -13.38
C TYR A 104 -2.50 -9.73 -14.31
N LEU A 105 -1.21 -10.10 -14.22
CA LEU A 105 -0.15 -9.53 -15.05
C LEU A 105 -0.24 -9.97 -16.52
N SER A 106 -0.98 -11.03 -16.82
CA SER A 106 -1.22 -11.52 -18.18
C SER A 106 -2.43 -10.85 -18.85
N LEU A 107 -3.22 -10.08 -18.09
CA LEU A 107 -4.34 -9.31 -18.64
C LEU A 107 -3.86 -8.08 -19.40
N SER A 108 -4.62 -7.68 -20.43
CA SER A 108 -4.45 -6.37 -21.07
C SER A 108 -4.75 -5.23 -20.09
N ASP A 109 -4.13 -4.05 -20.26
CA ASP A 109 -4.38 -2.85 -19.44
C ASP A 109 -5.87 -2.56 -19.19
N LYS A 110 -6.69 -2.66 -20.23
CA LYS A 110 -8.15 -2.46 -20.08
C LYS A 110 -8.77 -3.46 -19.10
N LYS A 111 -8.48 -4.74 -19.26
CA LYS A 111 -8.97 -5.80 -18.36
C LYS A 111 -8.43 -5.66 -16.95
N GLN A 112 -7.19 -5.20 -16.78
CA GLN A 112 -6.64 -4.90 -15.45
C GLN A 112 -7.44 -3.78 -14.76
N ASN A 113 -7.76 -2.71 -15.48
CA ASN A 113 -8.57 -1.61 -14.97
C ASN A 113 -10.02 -2.06 -14.67
N ASP A 114 -10.64 -2.81 -15.59
CA ASP A 114 -11.99 -3.37 -15.40
C ASP A 114 -12.03 -4.30 -14.18
N LEU A 115 -10.98 -5.11 -13.94
CA LEU A 115 -10.88 -5.96 -12.77
C LEU A 115 -10.75 -5.15 -11.47
N LEU A 116 -9.98 -4.06 -11.45
CA LEU A 116 -9.87 -3.19 -10.28
C LEU A 116 -11.23 -2.55 -9.93
N GLU A 117 -12.03 -2.20 -10.94
CA GLU A 117 -13.39 -1.73 -10.73
C GLU A 117 -14.29 -2.81 -10.11
N ILE A 118 -14.24 -4.05 -10.63
CA ILE A 118 -14.96 -5.21 -10.07
C ILE A 118 -14.56 -5.43 -8.61
N VAL A 119 -13.24 -5.52 -8.33
CA VAL A 119 -12.72 -5.73 -6.97
C VAL A 119 -13.16 -4.62 -6.03
N SER A 120 -13.17 -3.36 -6.48
CA SER A 120 -13.62 -2.25 -5.63
C SER A 120 -15.10 -2.31 -5.22
N LYS A 121 -15.94 -3.02 -5.99
CA LYS A 121 -17.39 -3.05 -5.81
C LYS A 121 -17.89 -4.35 -5.21
N ASP A 122 -17.31 -5.47 -5.62
CA ASP A 122 -17.88 -6.80 -5.41
C ASP A 122 -17.13 -7.60 -4.35
N GLU A 123 -15.88 -7.24 -4.04
CA GLU A 123 -15.05 -7.93 -3.03
C GLU A 123 -15.07 -7.17 -1.69
N GLU A 124 -15.42 -7.86 -0.60
CA GLU A 124 -15.53 -7.24 0.74
C GLU A 124 -14.23 -6.56 1.22
N TRP A 125 -13.08 -7.07 0.79
CA TRP A 125 -11.75 -6.52 1.10
C TRP A 125 -11.29 -5.46 0.11
N GLY A 126 -11.90 -5.41 -1.08
CA GLY A 126 -11.37 -4.73 -2.26
C GLY A 126 -11.41 -3.21 -2.15
N GLU A 127 -12.53 -2.64 -1.70
CA GLU A 127 -12.66 -1.19 -1.50
C GLU A 127 -11.59 -0.65 -0.54
N SER A 128 -11.44 -1.31 0.62
CA SER A 128 -10.46 -0.89 1.64
C SER A 128 -9.03 -1.05 1.16
N TRP A 129 -8.72 -2.13 0.44
CA TRP A 129 -7.38 -2.34 -0.10
C TRP A 129 -7.02 -1.33 -1.19
N ILE A 130 -7.94 -1.02 -2.10
CA ILE A 130 -7.74 0.00 -3.13
C ILE A 130 -7.58 1.39 -2.50
N TYR A 131 -8.36 1.70 -1.47
CA TYR A 131 -8.21 2.94 -0.71
C TYR A 131 -6.82 3.06 -0.11
N ASP A 132 -6.31 2.02 0.59
CA ASP A 132 -4.97 2.03 1.16
C ASP A 132 -3.89 2.17 0.08
N MET A 133 -4.05 1.50 -1.07
CA MET A 133 -3.14 1.64 -2.20
C MET A 133 -3.11 3.07 -2.75
N LEU A 134 -4.26 3.76 -2.85
CA LEU A 134 -4.33 5.18 -3.23
C LEU A 134 -3.66 6.09 -2.20
N VAL A 135 -3.83 5.80 -0.91
CA VAL A 135 -3.12 6.51 0.18
C VAL A 135 -1.62 6.34 0.01
N PHE A 136 -1.11 5.12 -0.17
CA PHE A 136 0.32 4.89 -0.38
C PHE A 136 0.86 5.55 -1.66
N CYS A 137 0.09 5.57 -2.75
CA CYS A 137 0.49 6.29 -3.95
C CYS A 137 0.58 7.81 -3.68
N SER A 138 -0.39 8.35 -2.93
CA SER A 138 -0.38 9.77 -2.54
C SER A 138 0.79 10.10 -1.63
N GLU A 139 1.07 9.26 -0.63
CA GLU A 139 2.23 9.40 0.24
C GLU A 139 3.52 9.34 -0.57
N ALA A 140 3.67 8.37 -1.48
CA ALA A 140 4.86 8.26 -2.33
C ALA A 140 5.09 9.51 -3.21
N VAL A 141 4.01 10.13 -3.70
CA VAL A 141 4.08 11.33 -4.56
C VAL A 141 4.40 12.59 -3.75
N PHE A 142 3.82 12.75 -2.56
CA PHE A 142 3.87 14.01 -1.82
C PHE A 142 4.83 13.99 -0.62
N SER A 143 5.37 12.84 -0.24
CA SER A 143 6.35 12.74 0.84
C SER A 143 7.70 13.32 0.45
N ASP A 144 8.50 13.54 1.48
CA ASP A 144 9.89 13.99 1.35
C ASP A 144 10.74 12.99 0.54
N PRO A 145 11.64 13.48 -0.34
CA PRO A 145 12.57 12.66 -1.12
C PRO A 145 13.33 11.59 -0.32
N ILE A 146 13.57 11.80 0.98
CA ILE A 146 14.25 10.80 1.84
C ILE A 146 13.52 9.46 1.92
N TYR A 147 12.23 9.40 1.60
CA TYR A 147 11.44 8.16 1.54
C TYR A 147 11.54 7.43 0.18
N GLY A 148 12.40 7.88 -0.72
CA GLY A 148 12.87 7.10 -1.87
C GLY A 148 11.95 7.00 -3.08
N ALA A 149 10.79 7.68 -3.09
CA ALA A 149 9.88 7.71 -4.25
C ALA A 149 9.94 9.04 -5.01
N ASN A 150 9.60 10.16 -4.36
CA ASN A 150 9.59 11.49 -4.94
C ASN A 150 11.01 12.12 -4.99
N THR A 151 12.02 11.36 -5.46
CA THR A 151 13.45 11.75 -5.35
C THR A 151 13.81 13.02 -6.11
N ASP A 152 13.10 13.28 -7.21
CA ASP A 152 13.27 14.49 -8.02
C ASP A 152 12.30 15.61 -7.64
N GLU A 153 11.55 15.45 -6.54
CA GLU A 153 10.54 16.41 -6.06
C GLU A 153 9.44 16.71 -7.10
N ASN A 154 9.25 15.82 -8.08
CA ASN A 154 8.29 16.03 -9.17
C ASN A 154 6.85 16.14 -8.66
N GLY A 155 6.49 15.41 -7.60
CA GLY A 155 5.19 15.54 -6.95
C GLY A 155 5.01 16.92 -6.29
N TRP A 156 6.06 17.49 -5.73
CA TRP A 156 6.04 18.84 -5.16
C TRP A 156 5.95 19.91 -6.24
N LYS A 157 6.77 19.79 -7.30
CA LYS A 157 6.73 20.68 -8.46
C LYS A 157 5.36 20.68 -9.12
N TRP A 158 4.72 19.50 -9.22
CA TRP A 158 3.39 19.35 -9.81
C TRP A 158 2.34 20.22 -9.11
N ILE A 159 2.38 20.31 -7.79
CA ILE A 159 1.41 21.09 -6.99
C ILE A 159 1.97 22.43 -6.49
N SER A 160 3.15 22.85 -6.96
CA SER A 160 3.84 24.05 -6.47
C SER A 160 4.00 24.07 -4.94
N HIS A 161 4.35 22.92 -4.35
CA HIS A 161 4.53 22.80 -2.90
C HIS A 161 5.82 23.49 -2.45
N GLU A 162 5.70 24.37 -1.46
CA GLU A 162 6.83 24.95 -0.75
C GLU A 162 7.05 24.22 0.58
N THR A 163 8.20 23.58 0.73
CA THR A 163 8.51 22.73 1.90
C THR A 163 8.98 23.58 3.08
N GLY A 164 8.75 23.09 4.30
CA GLY A 164 9.38 23.67 5.49
C GLY A 164 10.89 23.39 5.53
N LEU A 165 11.69 24.40 5.92
CA LEU A 165 13.13 24.26 6.14
C LEU A 165 13.48 24.34 7.64
N PRO A 166 14.47 23.55 8.12
CA PRO A 166 15.25 22.56 7.37
C PRO A 166 14.45 21.26 7.12
N GLN A 167 14.78 20.59 6.01
CA GLN A 167 14.24 19.26 5.71
C GLN A 167 14.83 18.17 6.63
N PRO A 168 14.08 17.08 6.87
CA PRO A 168 14.58 15.93 7.60
C PRO A 168 15.75 15.25 6.90
N LYS A 169 16.66 14.66 7.69
CA LYS A 169 17.86 13.95 7.18
C LYS A 169 17.75 12.43 7.26
N THR A 170 16.72 11.92 7.93
CA THR A 170 16.52 10.50 8.21
C THR A 170 15.03 10.18 8.13
N PRO A 171 14.62 9.09 7.46
CA PRO A 171 13.21 8.67 7.40
C PRO A 171 12.62 8.47 8.80
N PHE A 172 11.43 9.02 9.04
CA PHE A 172 10.63 8.73 10.24
C PHE A 172 9.65 7.60 9.94
N LEU A 173 10.15 6.43 9.59
CA LEU A 173 9.34 5.21 9.64
C LEU A 173 9.78 4.35 10.80
#